data_AF-A0ABD4ZVS6-F1
#
_entry.id   AF-A0ABD4ZVS6-F1
#
_cell.length_a   1.000
_cell.length_b   1.000
_cell.length_c   1.000
_cell.angle_alpha   90.00
_cell.angle_beta   90.00
_cell.angle_gamma   90.00
#
_symmetry.space_group_name_H-M   'P 1'
#
loop_
_entity.id
_entity.type
_entity.pdbx_description
1 polymer ?
#
loop_
_entity_poly.entity_id
_entity_poly.type
_entity_poly.pdbx_seq_one_letter_code
_entity_poly.pdbx_strand_id
1 'polypeptide(L)'
;MLKQIYCQRYGKLLLGFCLILVLIYAGMGWDTQRSWHNQKNYFDSEEFKKDFQEHPDYYIKDYNGEKPVYYSSIDEYKDENLLIYNRPVPESNGQDTYIANFNTSGAYFILPLLFVFGFLSFFIDQKTNFNRFLFSLPFKKRQIFRQKAVFLFAPISFALIIGILSNICIRYLMIPSEYFQIPLSDLFASGVGTFVGNLAVTAIGSLLGVLLGNLFFGPLTIVLIFFLMSGFYSFYYNLQEFLSFFFYGKGGHLVLNNLWNDWPNGLPVNWWAVFATLLLSLLLIAAAQEVFARISLENDGDYLTVPAFRLPVFLVMAIGTWFYLINMNWLLVQLYYDDFSQTRTIVSICIYLVVCLVVSFLLVYPKAIKKWWHARRFMNSRTVS
;
A
#
# COMPACT_ATOMS: atom_id res chain seq x y z
N MET A 1 -3.68 -32.34 14.83
CA MET A 1 -4.86 -31.66 15.43
C MET A 1 -5.03 -30.22 14.94
N LEU A 2 -4.19 -29.23 15.33
CA LEU A 2 -4.39 -27.81 14.93
C LEU A 2 -4.50 -27.58 13.41
N LYS A 3 -3.67 -28.24 12.59
CA LYS A 3 -3.78 -28.17 11.12
C LYS A 3 -5.14 -28.60 10.58
N GLN A 4 -5.76 -29.65 11.16
CA GLN A 4 -7.10 -30.11 10.75
C GLN A 4 -8.17 -29.10 11.12
N ILE A 5 -8.07 -28.50 12.32
CA ILE A 5 -8.96 -27.44 12.78
C ILE A 5 -8.90 -26.24 11.83
N TYR A 6 -7.69 -25.79 11.45
CA TYR A 6 -7.52 -24.69 10.51
C TYR A 6 -7.96 -25.03 9.10
N CYS A 7 -7.75 -26.27 8.66
CA CYS A 7 -8.24 -26.74 7.37
C CYS A 7 -9.78 -26.69 7.28
N GLN A 8 -10.47 -27.13 8.32
CA GLN A 8 -11.94 -27.05 8.39
C GLN A 8 -12.43 -25.60 8.44
N ARG A 9 -11.73 -24.73 9.19
CA ARG A 9 -12.13 -23.35 9.40
C ARG A 9 -11.86 -22.44 8.20
N TYR A 10 -10.67 -22.53 7.59
CA TYR A 10 -10.22 -21.59 6.55
C TYR A 10 -10.00 -22.23 5.19
N GLY A 11 -9.89 -23.56 5.07
CA GLY A 11 -9.34 -24.21 3.88
C GLY A 11 -10.04 -23.82 2.57
N LYS A 12 -11.38 -23.82 2.54
CA LYS A 12 -12.15 -23.44 1.35
C LYS A 12 -11.97 -21.96 0.97
N LEU A 13 -12.04 -21.08 1.97
CA LEU A 13 -11.87 -19.63 1.78
C LEU A 13 -10.45 -19.30 1.32
N LEU A 14 -9.45 -19.94 1.93
CA LEU A 14 -8.04 -19.77 1.59
C LEU A 14 -7.76 -20.23 0.16
N LEU A 15 -8.30 -21.37 -0.26
CA LEU A 15 -8.15 -21.86 -1.63
C LEU A 15 -8.80 -20.91 -2.65
N GLY A 16 -10.03 -20.45 -2.38
CA GLY A 16 -10.69 -19.46 -3.23
C GLY A 16 -9.91 -18.14 -3.31
N PHE A 17 -9.39 -17.66 -2.18
CA PHE A 17 -8.56 -16.47 -2.12
C PHE A 17 -7.25 -16.62 -2.91
N CYS A 18 -6.56 -17.75 -2.77
CA CYS A 18 -5.35 -18.05 -3.54
C CYS A 18 -5.62 -18.09 -5.04
N LEU A 19 -6.75 -18.69 -5.46
CA LEU A 19 -7.16 -18.71 -6.87
C LEU A 19 -7.40 -17.29 -7.39
N ILE A 20 -8.11 -16.45 -6.65
CA ILE A 20 -8.36 -15.05 -7.02
C ILE A 20 -7.03 -14.29 -7.18
N LEU A 21 -6.08 -14.45 -6.26
CA LEU A 21 -4.77 -13.80 -6.36
C LEU A 21 -4.03 -14.18 -7.65
N VAL A 22 -4.00 -15.47 -7.99
CA VAL A 22 -3.38 -15.96 -9.23
C VAL A 22 -4.09 -15.37 -10.44
N LEU A 23 -5.42 -15.38 -10.45
CA LEU A 23 -6.23 -14.86 -11.56
C LEU A 23 -6.06 -13.35 -11.76
N ILE A 24 -5.93 -12.55 -10.69
CA ILE A 24 -5.69 -11.11 -10.80
C ILE A 24 -4.34 -10.86 -11.47
N TYR A 25 -3.26 -11.49 -11.00
CA TYR A 25 -1.93 -11.28 -11.60
C TYR A 25 -1.83 -11.79 -13.04
N ALA A 26 -2.38 -12.97 -13.32
CA ALA A 26 -2.44 -13.51 -14.68
C ALA A 26 -3.30 -12.60 -15.58
N GLY A 27 -4.44 -12.13 -15.08
CA GLY A 27 -5.31 -11.18 -15.75
C GLY A 27 -4.63 -9.85 -16.06
N MET A 28 -3.82 -9.32 -15.15
CA MET A 28 -2.98 -8.13 -15.41
C MET A 28 -1.96 -8.38 -16.52
N GLY A 29 -1.35 -9.57 -16.57
CA GLY A 29 -0.42 -9.91 -17.64
C GLY A 29 -1.13 -9.99 -18.99
N TRP A 30 -2.33 -10.59 -18.99
CA TRP A 30 -3.21 -10.66 -20.15
C TRP A 30 -3.68 -9.29 -20.62
N ASP A 31 -4.08 -8.42 -19.71
CA ASP A 31 -4.50 -7.05 -20.00
C ASP A 31 -3.35 -6.24 -20.61
N THR A 32 -2.13 -6.39 -20.06
CA THR A 32 -0.92 -5.74 -20.59
C THR A 32 -0.66 -6.12 -22.05
N GLN A 33 -0.60 -7.42 -22.37
CA GLN A 33 -0.35 -7.85 -23.75
C GLN A 33 -1.50 -7.44 -24.67
N ARG A 34 -2.74 -7.49 -24.20
CA ARG A 34 -3.91 -7.11 -25.01
C ARG A 34 -3.88 -5.62 -25.33
N SER A 35 -3.57 -4.79 -24.33
CA SER A 35 -3.41 -3.34 -24.49
C SER A 35 -2.31 -3.03 -25.50
N TRP A 36 -1.17 -3.73 -25.41
CA TRP A 36 -0.08 -3.64 -26.36
C TRP A 36 -0.51 -3.99 -27.80
N HIS A 37 -1.15 -5.14 -28.01
CA HIS A 37 -1.63 -5.55 -29.34
C HIS A 37 -2.70 -4.61 -29.89
N ASN A 38 -3.59 -4.07 -29.04
CA ASN A 38 -4.57 -3.08 -29.46
C ASN A 38 -3.90 -1.78 -29.91
N GLN A 39 -2.88 -1.32 -29.19
CA GLN A 39 -2.13 -0.12 -29.58
C GLN A 39 -1.37 -0.35 -30.90
N LYS A 40 -0.74 -1.52 -31.07
CA LYS A 40 -0.11 -1.90 -32.34
C LYS A 40 -1.12 -1.86 -33.50
N ASN A 41 -2.28 -2.49 -33.33
CA ASN A 41 -3.32 -2.52 -34.35
C ASN A 41 -3.84 -1.11 -34.69
N TYR A 42 -3.97 -0.24 -33.68
CA TYR A 42 -4.33 1.16 -33.89
C TYR A 42 -3.26 1.89 -34.71
N PHE A 43 -1.99 1.76 -34.36
CA PHE A 43 -0.92 2.40 -35.13
C PHE A 43 -0.79 1.85 -36.55
N ASP A 44 -1.16 0.60 -36.80
CA ASP A 44 -1.17 0.01 -38.14
C ASP A 44 -2.42 0.38 -38.97
N SER A 45 -3.43 1.00 -38.36
CA SER A 45 -4.65 1.41 -39.03
C SER A 45 -4.47 2.59 -39.99
N GLU A 46 -5.31 2.66 -41.01
CA GLU A 46 -5.35 3.81 -41.94
C GLU A 46 -5.79 5.11 -41.25
N GLU A 47 -6.61 5.01 -40.20
CA GLU A 47 -7.03 6.15 -39.39
C GLU A 47 -5.82 6.84 -38.74
N PHE A 48 -4.97 6.07 -38.05
CA PHE A 48 -3.76 6.61 -37.44
C PHE A 48 -2.78 7.15 -38.47
N LYS A 49 -2.55 6.43 -39.58
CA LYS A 49 -1.65 6.90 -40.65
C LYS A 49 -2.11 8.22 -41.23
N LYS A 50 -3.41 8.40 -41.41
CA LYS A 50 -4.02 9.63 -41.91
C LYS A 50 -3.86 10.75 -40.88
N ASP A 51 -4.19 10.49 -39.62
CA ASP A 51 -4.08 11.48 -38.54
C ASP A 51 -2.63 11.98 -38.36
N PHE A 52 -1.65 11.07 -38.39
CA PHE A 52 -0.23 11.43 -38.32
C PHE A 52 0.24 12.29 -39.51
N GLN A 53 -0.30 12.05 -40.70
CA GLN A 53 0.03 12.84 -41.90
C GLN A 53 -0.66 14.21 -41.91
N GLU A 54 -1.91 14.29 -41.43
CA GLU A 54 -2.69 15.54 -41.38
C GLU A 54 -2.28 16.43 -40.20
N HIS A 55 -1.86 15.83 -39.08
CA HIS A 55 -1.52 16.52 -37.83
C HIS A 55 -0.18 16.04 -37.23
N PRO A 56 0.95 16.18 -37.95
CA PRO A 56 2.26 15.78 -37.44
C PRO A 56 2.68 16.57 -36.19
N ASP A 57 2.09 17.76 -35.98
CA ASP A 57 2.34 18.62 -34.83
C ASP A 57 1.84 18.05 -33.49
N TYR A 58 0.92 17.08 -33.51
CA TYR A 58 0.46 16.38 -32.31
C TYR A 58 1.47 15.35 -31.79
N TYR A 59 2.40 14.93 -32.64
CA TYR A 59 3.33 13.85 -32.38
C TYR A 59 4.73 14.39 -32.10
N ILE A 60 4.86 15.08 -30.95
CA ILE A 60 6.14 15.62 -30.47
C ILE A 60 6.95 14.50 -29.82
N LYS A 61 8.20 14.34 -30.25
CA LYS A 61 9.17 13.40 -29.71
C LYS A 61 9.86 13.97 -28.47
N ASP A 62 10.37 15.19 -28.56
CA ASP A 62 11.14 15.85 -27.51
C ASP A 62 11.11 17.38 -27.68
N TYR A 63 11.79 18.12 -26.81
CA TYR A 63 11.98 19.56 -26.92
C TYR A 63 13.46 19.93 -26.88
N ASN A 64 13.93 20.70 -27.87
CA ASN A 64 15.24 21.33 -27.84
C ASN A 64 15.09 22.77 -27.34
N GLY A 65 15.16 22.96 -26.02
CA GLY A 65 14.76 24.20 -25.36
C GLY A 65 13.25 24.38 -25.42
N GLU A 66 12.79 25.48 -26.01
CA GLU A 66 11.34 25.72 -26.22
C GLU A 66 10.82 25.17 -27.55
N LYS A 67 11.69 24.58 -28.38
CA LYS A 67 11.32 24.13 -29.73
C LYS A 67 10.95 22.64 -29.74
N PRO A 68 9.75 22.28 -30.23
CA PRO A 68 9.38 20.88 -30.36
C PRO A 68 10.21 20.18 -31.44
N VAL A 69 10.63 18.96 -31.15
CA VAL A 69 11.26 18.01 -32.06
C VAL A 69 10.22 16.95 -32.37
N TYR A 70 9.89 16.77 -33.64
CA TYR A 70 8.88 15.82 -34.11
C TYR A 70 9.54 14.51 -34.56
N TYR A 71 8.74 13.44 -34.58
CA TYR A 71 9.17 12.17 -35.18
C TYR A 71 9.42 12.33 -36.69
N SER A 72 10.49 11.72 -37.19
CA SER A 72 10.86 11.82 -38.60
C SER A 72 9.99 10.94 -39.52
N SER A 73 9.37 9.90 -38.96
CA SER A 73 8.48 9.00 -39.68
C SER A 73 7.45 8.34 -38.75
N ILE A 74 6.38 7.82 -39.36
CA ILE A 74 5.39 6.99 -38.67
C ILE A 74 6.06 5.75 -38.05
N ASP A 75 7.01 5.14 -38.76
CA ASP A 75 7.68 3.93 -38.28
C ASP A 75 8.56 4.22 -37.05
N GLU A 76 9.25 5.37 -37.01
CA GLU A 76 9.98 5.82 -35.82
C GLU A 76 9.04 6.03 -34.62
N TYR A 77 7.88 6.67 -34.86
CA TYR A 77 6.88 6.85 -33.81
C TYR A 77 6.36 5.51 -33.27
N LYS A 78 6.04 4.58 -34.18
CA LYS A 78 5.56 3.23 -33.84
C LYS A 78 6.57 2.46 -33.02
N ASP A 79 7.80 2.39 -33.54
CA ASP A 79 8.87 1.64 -32.90
C ASP A 79 9.07 2.16 -31.49
N GLU A 80 9.13 3.49 -31.29
CA GLU A 80 9.35 4.08 -29.98
C GLU A 80 8.15 3.91 -29.01
N ASN A 81 6.92 4.10 -29.48
CA ASN A 81 5.73 4.06 -28.61
C ASN A 81 5.24 2.64 -28.31
N LEU A 82 5.62 1.64 -29.12
CA LEU A 82 5.33 0.22 -28.87
C LEU A 82 6.37 -0.44 -27.96
N LEU A 83 7.50 0.22 -27.65
CA LEU A 83 8.44 -0.31 -26.67
C LEU A 83 7.79 -0.42 -25.31
N ILE A 84 7.82 -1.63 -24.77
CA ILE A 84 7.59 -1.82 -23.35
C ILE A 84 8.87 -1.41 -22.67
N TYR A 85 8.77 -0.26 -22.00
CA TYR A 85 9.86 0.41 -21.29
C TYR A 85 10.78 1.17 -22.26
N ASN A 86 10.31 2.33 -22.70
CA ASN A 86 11.11 3.19 -23.57
C ASN A 86 12.29 3.78 -22.80
N ARG A 87 13.34 4.19 -23.53
CA ARG A 87 14.61 4.71 -23.02
C ARG A 87 14.45 5.69 -21.85
N PRO A 88 15.50 5.85 -21.03
CA PRO A 88 15.64 7.02 -20.19
C PRO A 88 15.15 8.28 -20.92
N VAL A 89 14.14 8.96 -20.40
CA VAL A 89 14.09 10.40 -20.63
C VAL A 89 15.20 10.94 -19.75
N PRO A 90 16.29 11.51 -20.28
CA PRO A 90 17.26 12.18 -19.44
C PRO A 90 16.55 13.41 -18.90
N GLU A 91 16.02 13.34 -17.69
CA GLU A 91 15.61 14.55 -17.00
C GLU A 91 16.85 15.44 -16.84
N SER A 92 16.65 16.77 -16.80
CA SER A 92 17.71 17.77 -16.62
C SER A 92 18.63 17.52 -15.42
N ASN A 93 18.27 16.57 -14.56
CA ASN A 93 18.92 16.20 -13.32
C ASN A 93 19.70 14.87 -13.42
N GLY A 94 19.88 14.31 -14.63
CA GLY A 94 20.64 13.07 -14.87
C GLY A 94 19.91 11.81 -14.39
N GLN A 95 18.57 11.85 -14.38
CA GLN A 95 17.75 10.71 -14.01
C GLN A 95 17.01 10.18 -15.22
N ASP A 96 17.14 8.88 -15.40
CA ASP A 96 16.49 8.10 -16.42
C ASP A 96 15.08 7.74 -15.93
N THR A 97 14.07 8.52 -16.31
CA THR A 97 12.66 8.17 -16.04
C THR A 97 12.15 7.24 -17.14
N TYR A 98 11.67 6.08 -16.74
CA TYR A 98 11.10 5.08 -17.63
C TYR A 98 9.58 5.20 -17.62
N ILE A 99 8.96 5.38 -18.79
CA ILE A 99 7.51 5.48 -18.92
C ILE A 99 6.97 4.10 -19.32
N ALA A 100 6.13 3.52 -18.45
CA ALA A 100 5.31 2.38 -18.81
C ALA A 100 4.02 2.88 -19.47
N ASN A 101 3.95 2.81 -20.81
CA ASN A 101 2.78 3.24 -21.59
C ASN A 101 1.52 2.37 -21.36
N PHE A 102 1.68 1.25 -20.66
CA PHE A 102 0.63 0.26 -20.44
C PHE A 102 0.23 0.25 -18.96
N ASN A 103 -0.87 0.94 -18.65
CA ASN A 103 -1.38 1.09 -17.30
C ASN A 103 -2.12 -0.18 -16.86
N THR A 104 -1.61 -0.89 -15.84
CA THR A 104 -2.29 -2.06 -15.28
C THR A 104 -3.12 -1.69 -14.05
N SER A 105 -4.39 -1.35 -14.28
CA SER A 105 -5.37 -0.99 -13.22
C SER A 105 -5.58 -2.07 -12.14
N GLY A 106 -5.23 -3.33 -12.41
CA GLY A 106 -5.41 -4.44 -11.47
C GLY A 106 -4.53 -4.38 -10.20
N ALA A 107 -3.37 -3.71 -10.27
CA ALA A 107 -2.41 -3.64 -9.15
C ALA A 107 -3.03 -2.98 -7.90
N TYR A 108 -3.88 -1.97 -8.12
CA TYR A 108 -4.51 -1.18 -7.06
C TYR A 108 -5.44 -1.99 -6.15
N PHE A 109 -5.96 -3.13 -6.61
CA PHE A 109 -6.88 -3.96 -5.82
C PHE A 109 -6.16 -5.02 -4.96
N ILE A 110 -4.92 -5.37 -5.30
CA ILE A 110 -4.19 -6.46 -4.62
C ILE A 110 -3.81 -6.06 -3.20
N LEU A 111 -3.26 -4.85 -3.02
CA LEU A 111 -2.81 -4.40 -1.70
C LEU A 111 -3.99 -4.29 -0.71
N PRO A 112 -5.13 -3.64 -1.04
CA PRO A 112 -6.30 -3.65 -0.16
C PRO A 112 -6.83 -5.05 0.13
N LEU A 113 -6.85 -5.93 -0.88
CA LEU A 113 -7.33 -7.31 -0.74
C LEU A 113 -6.47 -8.12 0.25
N LEU A 114 -5.14 -8.04 0.12
CA LEU A 114 -4.19 -8.70 1.02
C LEU A 114 -4.24 -8.11 2.43
N PHE A 115 -4.37 -6.78 2.54
CA PHE A 115 -4.54 -6.11 3.82
C PHE A 115 -5.80 -6.61 4.54
N VAL A 116 -6.95 -6.60 3.86
CA VAL A 116 -8.23 -7.05 4.41
C VAL A 116 -8.16 -8.53 4.78
N PHE A 117 -7.56 -9.37 3.93
CA PHE A 117 -7.34 -10.77 4.26
C PHE A 117 -6.51 -10.93 5.54
N GLY A 118 -5.39 -10.22 5.64
CA GLY A 118 -4.53 -10.25 6.82
C GLY A 118 -5.27 -9.84 8.09
N PHE A 119 -6.08 -8.77 8.01
CA PHE A 119 -6.90 -8.27 9.10
C PHE A 119 -7.99 -9.28 9.51
N LEU A 120 -8.84 -9.67 8.57
CA LEU A 120 -9.97 -10.57 8.82
C LEU A 120 -9.52 -11.93 9.34
N SER A 121 -8.36 -12.42 8.88
CA SER A 121 -7.79 -13.69 9.30
C SER A 121 -7.68 -13.81 10.81
N PHE A 122 -7.35 -12.74 11.53
CA PHE A 122 -7.24 -12.75 13.00
C PHE A 122 -8.44 -12.11 13.69
N PHE A 123 -9.02 -11.08 13.09
CA PHE A 123 -10.13 -10.34 13.68
C PHE A 123 -11.41 -11.18 13.82
N ILE A 124 -11.77 -11.96 12.78
CA ILE A 124 -12.99 -12.78 12.78
C ILE A 124 -12.95 -13.84 13.88
N ASP A 125 -11.79 -14.45 14.14
CA ASP A 125 -11.68 -15.48 15.17
C ASP A 125 -11.88 -14.94 16.58
N GLN A 126 -11.47 -13.69 16.80
CA GLN A 126 -11.74 -13.02 18.06
C GLN A 126 -13.25 -12.79 18.22
N LYS A 127 -13.94 -12.38 17.16
CA LYS A 127 -15.38 -12.05 17.21
C LYS A 127 -16.30 -13.27 17.23
N THR A 128 -15.86 -14.39 16.66
CA THR A 128 -16.64 -15.63 16.60
C THR A 128 -16.38 -16.56 17.78
N ASN A 129 -15.72 -16.09 18.85
CA ASN A 129 -15.28 -16.88 20.01
C ASN A 129 -14.35 -18.06 19.67
N PHE A 130 -13.86 -18.15 18.44
CA PHE A 130 -12.96 -19.22 18.01
C PHE A 130 -11.64 -19.18 18.78
N ASN A 131 -11.14 -17.98 19.12
CA ASN A 131 -9.98 -17.84 19.99
C ASN A 131 -10.20 -18.44 21.39
N ARG A 132 -11.42 -18.39 21.95
CA ARG A 132 -11.73 -19.02 23.24
C ARG A 132 -11.59 -20.53 23.15
N PHE A 133 -12.11 -21.13 22.09
CA PHE A 133 -11.92 -22.55 21.79
C PHE A 133 -10.45 -22.90 21.58
N LEU A 134 -9.69 -22.11 20.81
CA LEU A 134 -8.26 -22.37 20.61
C LEU A 134 -7.47 -22.27 21.91
N PHE A 135 -7.83 -21.34 22.80
CA PHE A 135 -7.15 -21.15 24.09
C PHE A 135 -7.49 -22.20 25.14
N SER A 136 -8.57 -22.98 24.97
CA SER A 136 -8.88 -24.12 25.84
C SER A 136 -8.13 -25.40 25.45
N LEU A 137 -7.48 -25.42 24.28
CA LEU A 137 -6.64 -26.54 23.85
C LEU A 137 -5.31 -26.56 24.65
N PRO A 138 -4.63 -27.73 24.76
CA PRO A 138 -3.37 -27.87 25.51
C PRO A 138 -2.14 -27.23 24.81
N PHE A 139 -2.34 -26.27 23.90
CA PHE A 139 -1.28 -25.62 23.15
C PHE A 139 -1.00 -24.21 23.67
N LYS A 140 0.27 -23.79 23.66
CA LYS A 140 0.65 -22.42 24.01
C LYS A 140 0.11 -21.44 22.96
N LYS A 141 -0.35 -20.24 23.37
CA LYS A 141 -0.87 -19.19 22.45
C LYS A 141 0.11 -18.83 21.33
N ARG A 142 1.41 -18.74 21.62
CA ARG A 142 2.45 -18.51 20.59
C ARG A 142 2.51 -19.64 19.55
N GLN A 143 2.32 -20.89 19.95
CA GLN A 143 2.29 -22.03 19.04
C GLN A 143 1.03 -22.02 18.17
N ILE A 144 -0.13 -21.70 18.75
CA ILE A 144 -1.39 -21.49 18.02
C ILE A 144 -1.20 -20.43 16.93
N PHE A 145 -0.63 -19.28 17.29
CA PHE A 145 -0.35 -18.21 16.33
C PHE A 145 0.57 -18.67 15.20
N ARG A 146 1.74 -19.25 15.52
CA ARG A 146 2.73 -19.67 14.52
C ARG A 146 2.14 -20.68 13.54
N GLN A 147 1.44 -21.69 14.03
CA GLN A 147 0.86 -22.72 13.17
C GLN A 147 -0.24 -22.15 12.27
N LYS A 148 -1.04 -21.21 12.78
CA LYS A 148 -2.04 -20.50 11.97
C LYS A 148 -1.39 -19.59 10.92
N ALA A 149 -0.41 -18.79 11.31
CA ALA A 149 0.31 -17.89 10.41
C ALA A 149 0.97 -18.68 9.26
N VAL A 150 1.65 -19.78 9.55
CA VAL A 150 2.21 -20.67 8.51
C VAL A 150 1.09 -21.26 7.64
N PHE A 151 0.00 -21.72 8.22
CA PHE A 151 -1.12 -22.31 7.48
C PHE A 151 -1.78 -21.32 6.50
N LEU A 152 -1.90 -20.04 6.87
CA LEU A 152 -2.51 -19.01 6.02
C LEU A 152 -1.51 -18.39 5.04
N PHE A 153 -0.32 -18.00 5.51
CA PHE A 153 0.63 -17.23 4.70
C PHE A 153 1.44 -18.08 3.75
N ALA A 154 1.70 -19.36 4.03
CA ALA A 154 2.48 -20.19 3.11
C ALA A 154 1.71 -20.43 1.78
N PRO A 155 0.42 -20.82 1.77
CA PRO A 155 -0.34 -20.93 0.51
C PRO A 155 -0.49 -19.60 -0.22
N ILE A 156 -0.67 -18.49 0.50
CA ILE A 156 -0.75 -17.16 -0.11
C ILE A 156 0.57 -16.77 -0.75
N SER A 157 1.69 -16.99 -0.06
CA SER A 157 3.01 -16.72 -0.61
C SER A 157 3.24 -17.51 -1.89
N PHE A 158 2.84 -18.79 -1.90
CA PHE A 158 2.93 -19.63 -3.09
C PHE A 158 2.02 -19.14 -4.22
N ALA A 159 0.78 -18.74 -3.91
CA ALA A 159 -0.15 -18.16 -4.89
C ALA A 159 0.36 -16.84 -5.48
N LEU A 160 0.97 -15.97 -4.66
CA LEU A 160 1.61 -14.73 -5.12
C LEU A 160 2.77 -15.03 -6.06
N ILE A 161 3.65 -15.98 -5.71
CA ILE A 161 4.76 -16.40 -6.57
C ILE A 161 4.21 -16.90 -7.92
N ILE A 162 3.24 -17.81 -7.92
CA ILE A 162 2.63 -18.31 -9.16
C ILE A 162 2.00 -17.18 -9.96
N GLY A 163 1.26 -16.29 -9.32
CA GLY A 163 0.59 -15.16 -9.97
C GLY A 163 1.60 -14.22 -10.64
N ILE A 164 2.62 -13.78 -9.90
CA ILE A 164 3.68 -12.90 -10.40
C ILE A 164 4.44 -13.56 -11.55
N LEU A 165 4.81 -14.84 -11.43
CA LEU A 165 5.46 -15.58 -12.50
C LEU A 165 4.57 -15.71 -13.74
N SER A 166 3.27 -15.98 -13.54
CA SER A 166 2.31 -16.06 -14.65
C SER A 166 2.18 -14.73 -15.39
N ASN A 167 2.15 -13.61 -14.66
CA ASN A 167 2.15 -12.26 -15.25
C ASN A 167 3.39 -12.05 -16.14
N ILE A 168 4.58 -12.35 -15.59
CA ILE A 168 5.85 -12.24 -16.29
C ILE A 168 5.86 -13.10 -17.55
N CYS A 169 5.48 -14.38 -17.43
CA CYS A 169 5.45 -15.31 -18.55
C CYS A 169 4.49 -14.89 -19.66
N ILE A 170 3.27 -14.43 -19.31
CA ILE A 170 2.29 -13.97 -20.29
C ILE A 170 2.86 -12.80 -21.10
N ARG A 171 3.43 -11.80 -20.42
CA ARG A 171 4.02 -10.63 -21.08
C ARG A 171 5.22 -11.00 -21.96
N TYR A 172 6.12 -11.84 -21.43
CA TYR A 172 7.33 -12.24 -22.15
C TYR A 172 7.04 -13.12 -23.37
N LEU A 173 6.02 -13.98 -23.31
CA LEU A 173 5.69 -14.90 -24.41
C LEU A 173 4.74 -14.32 -25.45
N MET A 174 3.84 -13.41 -25.06
CA MET A 174 2.79 -12.90 -25.96
C MET A 174 3.13 -11.57 -26.62
N ILE A 175 4.21 -10.91 -26.20
CA ILE A 175 4.68 -9.64 -26.77
C ILE A 175 5.97 -9.92 -27.53
N PRO A 176 6.10 -9.52 -28.81
CA PRO A 176 7.29 -9.80 -29.60
C PRO A 176 8.55 -9.24 -28.94
N SER A 177 9.65 -10.01 -29.00
CA SER A 177 10.89 -9.69 -28.29
C SER A 177 11.55 -8.38 -28.73
N GLU A 178 11.30 -7.94 -29.96
CA GLU A 178 11.79 -6.66 -30.49
C GLU A 178 11.21 -5.45 -29.74
N TYR A 179 10.00 -5.58 -29.18
CA TYR A 179 9.32 -4.55 -28.40
C TYR A 179 9.48 -4.71 -26.88
N PHE A 180 10.08 -5.81 -26.43
CA PHE A 180 10.24 -6.12 -25.02
C PHE A 180 11.69 -5.88 -24.57
N GLN A 181 12.05 -4.61 -24.34
CA GLN A 181 13.43 -4.20 -24.02
C GLN A 181 13.79 -4.28 -22.54
N ILE A 182 12.90 -4.80 -21.68
CA ILE A 182 13.20 -5.01 -20.26
C ILE A 182 14.08 -6.25 -20.08
N PRO A 183 15.26 -6.14 -19.44
CA PRO A 183 16.03 -7.31 -19.05
C PRO A 183 15.20 -8.22 -18.13
N LEU A 184 15.18 -9.53 -18.43
CA LEU A 184 14.41 -10.49 -17.64
C LEU A 184 14.83 -10.50 -16.15
N SER A 185 16.10 -10.18 -15.87
CA SER A 185 16.61 -10.01 -14.50
C SER A 185 15.90 -8.90 -13.73
N ASP A 186 15.64 -7.76 -14.37
CA ASP A 186 15.00 -6.59 -13.74
C ASP A 186 13.50 -6.83 -13.57
N LEU A 187 12.90 -7.55 -14.51
CA LEU A 187 11.52 -8.01 -14.40
C LEU A 187 11.34 -8.98 -13.22
N PHE A 188 12.26 -9.94 -13.05
CA PHE A 188 12.23 -10.83 -11.88
C PHE A 188 12.54 -10.08 -10.58
N ALA A 189 13.53 -9.17 -10.58
CA ALA A 189 13.86 -8.37 -9.41
C ALA A 189 12.67 -7.52 -8.96
N SER A 190 11.99 -6.85 -9.90
CA SER A 190 10.79 -6.06 -9.61
C SER A 190 9.67 -6.94 -9.04
N GLY A 191 9.49 -8.15 -9.58
CA GLY A 191 8.59 -9.17 -9.04
C GLY A 191 8.93 -9.61 -7.62
N VAL A 192 10.22 -9.74 -7.27
CA VAL A 192 10.65 -9.98 -5.87
C VAL A 192 10.27 -8.80 -4.98
N GLY A 193 10.49 -7.57 -5.45
CA GLY A 193 10.07 -6.35 -4.76
C GLY A 193 8.55 -6.34 -4.49
N THR A 194 7.74 -6.65 -5.50
CA THR A 194 6.28 -6.79 -5.37
C THR A 194 5.88 -7.86 -4.38
N PHE A 195 6.52 -9.03 -4.43
CA PHE A 195 6.25 -10.11 -3.49
C PHE A 195 6.51 -9.69 -2.04
N VAL A 196 7.66 -9.06 -1.79
CA VAL A 196 8.02 -8.58 -0.44
C VAL A 196 7.09 -7.47 0.04
N GLY A 197 6.71 -6.54 -0.84
CA GLY A 197 5.73 -5.51 -0.52
C GLY A 197 4.36 -6.09 -0.13
N ASN A 198 3.88 -7.07 -0.89
CA ASN A 198 2.64 -7.80 -0.58
C ASN A 198 2.66 -8.50 0.78
N LEU A 199 3.81 -9.09 1.15
CA LEU A 199 4.00 -9.68 2.48
C LEU A 199 3.91 -8.63 3.59
N ALA A 200 4.50 -7.44 3.38
CA ALA A 200 4.44 -6.35 4.34
C ALA A 200 3.00 -5.90 4.57
N VAL A 201 2.24 -5.67 3.50
CA VAL A 201 0.83 -5.26 3.59
C VAL A 201 -0.03 -6.31 4.32
N THR A 202 0.18 -7.59 4.01
CA THR A 202 -0.49 -8.69 4.70
C THR A 202 -0.13 -8.70 6.19
N ALA A 203 1.14 -8.49 6.54
CA ALA A 203 1.63 -8.44 7.91
C ALA A 203 1.05 -7.26 8.71
N ILE A 204 0.95 -6.07 8.10
CA ILE A 204 0.27 -4.91 8.70
C ILE A 204 -1.18 -5.25 9.00
N GLY A 205 -1.91 -5.79 8.01
CA GLY A 205 -3.29 -6.22 8.17
C GLY A 205 -3.44 -7.20 9.33
N SER A 206 -2.59 -8.22 9.40
CA SER A 206 -2.61 -9.21 10.49
C SER A 206 -2.25 -8.65 11.85
N LEU A 207 -1.29 -7.74 11.96
CA LEU A 207 -1.01 -7.05 13.22
C LEU A 207 -2.26 -6.29 13.70
N LEU A 208 -2.89 -5.52 12.82
CA LEU A 208 -4.12 -4.78 13.16
C LEU A 208 -5.28 -5.72 13.48
N GLY A 209 -5.40 -6.87 12.80
CA GLY A 209 -6.42 -7.88 13.07
C GLY A 209 -6.29 -8.53 14.45
N VAL A 210 -5.07 -8.59 14.99
CA VAL A 210 -4.80 -9.06 16.36
C VAL A 210 -4.92 -7.93 17.39
N LEU A 211 -4.52 -6.71 17.01
CA LEU A 211 -4.47 -5.54 17.89
C LEU A 211 -5.85 -4.94 18.17
N LEU A 212 -6.70 -4.85 17.14
CA LEU A 212 -8.01 -4.22 17.20
C LEU A 212 -9.06 -5.21 17.72
N GLY A 213 -9.69 -4.87 18.84
CA GLY A 213 -10.62 -5.75 19.55
C GLY A 213 -12.09 -5.38 19.41
N ASN A 214 -12.44 -4.17 18.95
CA ASN A 214 -13.82 -3.70 18.92
C ASN A 214 -14.48 -3.98 17.55
N LEU A 215 -15.73 -4.49 17.56
CA LEU A 215 -16.45 -4.89 16.35
C LEU A 215 -16.79 -3.71 15.42
N PHE A 216 -17.05 -2.53 15.97
CA PHE A 216 -17.41 -1.34 15.19
C PHE A 216 -16.18 -0.51 14.87
N PHE A 217 -15.40 -0.15 15.89
CA PHE A 217 -14.25 0.72 15.71
C PHE A 217 -13.08 0.03 14.98
N GLY A 218 -12.93 -1.29 15.07
CA GLY A 218 -11.90 -2.02 14.32
C GLY A 218 -12.03 -1.86 12.81
N PRO A 219 -13.18 -2.23 12.20
CA PRO A 219 -13.44 -2.00 10.79
C PRO A 219 -13.44 -0.52 10.39
N LEU A 220 -13.94 0.38 11.25
CA LEU A 220 -13.90 1.82 10.98
C LEU A 220 -12.46 2.33 10.81
N THR A 221 -11.52 1.83 11.62
CA THR A 221 -10.09 2.15 11.46
C THR A 221 -9.55 1.68 10.11
N ILE A 222 -10.02 0.54 9.59
CA ILE A 222 -9.62 0.07 8.26
C ILE A 222 -10.14 0.99 7.16
N VAL A 223 -11.39 1.43 7.25
CA VAL A 223 -11.97 2.41 6.31
C VAL A 223 -11.17 3.72 6.33
N LEU A 224 -10.79 4.19 7.53
CA LEU A 224 -9.96 5.38 7.67
C LEU A 224 -8.58 5.19 7.04
N ILE A 225 -7.94 4.03 7.22
CA ILE A 225 -6.64 3.72 6.59
C ILE A 225 -6.76 3.79 5.06
N PHE A 226 -7.80 3.21 4.46
CA PHE A 226 -8.00 3.27 3.01
C PHE A 226 -8.30 4.68 2.51
N PHE A 227 -9.07 5.47 3.27
CA PHE A 227 -9.26 6.88 2.97
C PHE A 227 -7.94 7.65 3.02
N LEU A 228 -7.06 7.38 4.00
CA LEU A 228 -5.75 8.01 4.05
C LEU A 228 -4.88 7.56 2.87
N MET A 229 -4.90 6.28 2.49
CA MET A 229 -4.11 5.76 1.37
C MET A 229 -4.40 6.45 0.04
N SER A 230 -5.61 6.97 -0.20
CA SER A 230 -5.88 7.71 -1.44
C SER A 230 -5.06 9.00 -1.57
N GLY A 231 -4.60 9.58 -0.44
CA GLY A 231 -3.71 10.73 -0.41
C GLY A 231 -2.21 10.38 -0.40
N PHE A 232 -1.84 9.10 -0.52
CA PHE A 232 -0.46 8.66 -0.30
C PHE A 232 0.51 9.25 -1.32
N TYR A 233 0.09 9.40 -2.58
CA TYR A 233 0.92 10.02 -3.62
C TYR A 233 1.25 11.48 -3.27
N SER A 234 0.25 12.27 -2.88
CA SER A 234 0.46 13.66 -2.44
C SER A 234 1.32 13.72 -1.18
N PHE A 235 1.09 12.83 -0.21
CA PHE A 235 1.93 12.73 0.97
C PHE A 235 3.40 12.47 0.60
N TYR A 236 3.65 11.49 -0.27
CA TYR A 236 4.99 11.09 -0.68
C TYR A 236 5.73 12.22 -1.41
N TYR A 237 5.08 12.82 -2.41
CA TYR A 237 5.64 13.93 -3.18
C TYR A 237 5.97 15.14 -2.29
N ASN A 238 5.03 15.56 -1.45
CA ASN A 238 5.22 16.71 -0.57
C ASN A 238 6.24 16.44 0.53
N LEU A 239 6.34 15.19 1.01
CA LEU A 239 7.39 14.79 1.95
C LEU A 239 8.76 14.85 1.28
N GLN A 240 8.88 14.36 0.05
CA GLN A 240 10.13 14.44 -0.72
C GLN A 240 10.54 15.89 -0.93
N GLU A 241 9.60 16.76 -1.32
CA GLU A 241 9.85 18.19 -1.48
C GLU A 241 10.28 18.83 -0.15
N PHE A 242 9.55 18.59 0.94
CA PHE A 242 9.90 19.08 2.28
C PHE A 242 11.32 18.64 2.70
N LEU A 243 11.66 17.37 2.55
CA LEU A 243 12.98 16.85 2.90
C LEU A 243 14.07 17.43 1.99
N SER A 244 13.77 17.65 0.71
CA SER A 244 14.68 18.31 -0.24
C SER A 244 15.04 19.71 0.25
N PHE A 245 14.03 20.53 0.59
CA PHE A 245 14.24 21.85 1.17
C PHE A 245 14.98 21.79 2.50
N PHE A 246 14.61 20.87 3.38
CA PHE A 246 15.18 20.77 4.72
C PHE A 246 16.68 20.42 4.71
N PHE A 247 17.10 19.49 3.85
CA PHE A 247 18.50 19.05 3.81
C PHE A 247 19.37 19.86 2.83
N TYR A 248 18.81 20.32 1.72
CA TYR A 248 19.59 20.91 0.62
C TYR A 248 19.25 22.37 0.32
N GLY A 249 18.22 22.93 0.95
CA GLY A 249 17.77 24.31 0.72
C GLY A 249 16.94 24.49 -0.55
N LYS A 250 16.63 25.75 -0.89
CA LYS A 250 15.82 26.08 -2.07
C LYS A 250 16.53 25.67 -3.36
N GLY A 251 15.87 24.84 -4.18
CA GLY A 251 16.42 24.31 -5.44
C GLY A 251 17.24 23.02 -5.30
N GLY A 252 17.39 22.49 -4.07
CA GLY A 252 17.92 21.14 -3.87
C GLY A 252 16.86 20.08 -4.16
N HIS A 253 17.29 18.92 -4.66
CA HIS A 253 16.40 17.81 -5.00
C HIS A 253 16.88 16.52 -4.32
N LEU A 254 16.14 16.07 -3.30
CA LEU A 254 16.26 14.71 -2.78
C LEU A 254 15.40 13.82 -3.68
N VAL A 255 16.01 12.77 -4.23
CA VAL A 255 15.24 11.77 -4.97
C VAL A 255 15.11 10.50 -4.16
N LEU A 256 13.86 10.21 -3.79
CA LEU A 256 13.49 8.94 -3.19
C LEU A 256 13.12 7.99 -4.33
N ASN A 257 14.12 7.26 -4.83
CA ASN A 257 13.94 6.33 -5.95
C ASN A 257 13.17 5.07 -5.52
N ASN A 258 12.14 4.69 -6.28
CA ASN A 258 11.47 3.37 -6.33
C ASN A 258 11.61 2.52 -5.05
N LEU A 259 11.21 3.08 -3.91
CA LEU A 259 11.28 2.40 -2.61
C LEU A 259 10.22 1.29 -2.48
N TRP A 260 9.27 1.26 -3.41
CA TRP A 260 8.16 0.34 -3.44
C TRP A 260 7.85 -0.08 -4.87
N ASN A 261 7.65 -1.39 -5.08
CA ASN A 261 7.16 -1.94 -6.33
C ASN A 261 5.78 -2.55 -6.09
N ASP A 262 4.76 -1.95 -6.67
CA ASP A 262 3.36 -2.36 -6.58
C ASP A 262 2.99 -3.48 -7.56
N TRP A 263 3.76 -3.66 -8.64
CA TRP A 263 3.61 -4.75 -9.61
C TRP A 263 4.96 -5.07 -10.30
N PRO A 264 5.12 -6.24 -10.98
CA PRO A 264 6.38 -6.61 -11.64
C PRO A 264 6.60 -5.77 -12.92
N ASN A 265 6.92 -4.51 -12.73
CA ASN A 265 7.01 -3.49 -13.77
C ASN A 265 8.33 -3.52 -14.57
N GLY A 266 9.37 -4.18 -14.06
CA GLY A 266 10.71 -4.16 -14.65
C GLY A 266 11.56 -2.96 -14.24
N LEU A 267 11.09 -2.12 -13.32
CA LEU A 267 11.88 -1.02 -12.79
C LEU A 267 13.08 -1.52 -11.97
N PRO A 268 14.24 -0.85 -12.04
CA PRO A 268 15.37 -1.12 -11.18
C PRO A 268 14.97 -1.14 -9.70
N VAL A 269 15.43 -2.17 -9.00
CA VAL A 269 15.02 -2.43 -7.61
C VAL A 269 16.10 -1.98 -6.64
N ASN A 270 15.69 -1.15 -5.68
CA ASN A 270 16.52 -0.82 -4.53
C ASN A 270 16.55 -1.98 -3.53
N TRP A 271 17.53 -2.88 -3.67
CA TRP A 271 17.65 -4.08 -2.84
C TRP A 271 17.66 -3.82 -1.34
N TRP A 272 18.29 -2.73 -0.88
CA TRP A 272 18.27 -2.37 0.54
C TRP A 272 16.84 -2.10 1.04
N ALA A 273 15.98 -1.47 0.21
CA ALA A 273 14.59 -1.19 0.54
C ALA A 273 13.75 -2.48 0.56
N VAL A 274 14.05 -3.42 -0.34
CA VAL A 274 13.45 -4.76 -0.33
C VAL A 274 13.82 -5.50 0.96
N PHE A 275 15.10 -5.54 1.34
CA PHE A 275 15.52 -6.20 2.58
C PHE A 275 14.95 -5.50 3.83
N ALA A 276 14.89 -4.17 3.85
CA ALA A 276 14.28 -3.42 4.94
C ALA A 276 12.79 -3.72 5.07
N THR A 277 12.05 -3.78 3.95
CA THR A 277 10.62 -4.14 3.93
C THR A 277 10.39 -5.59 4.36
N LEU A 278 11.27 -6.51 3.95
CA LEU A 278 11.20 -7.90 4.40
C LEU A 278 11.41 -8.01 5.92
N LEU A 279 12.45 -7.33 6.43
CA LEU A 279 12.71 -7.27 7.87
C LEU A 279 11.53 -6.67 8.64
N LEU A 280 10.97 -5.56 8.16
CA LEU A 280 9.79 -4.93 8.74
C LEU A 280 8.60 -5.92 8.77
N SER A 281 8.37 -6.65 7.68
CA SER A 281 7.31 -7.67 7.60
C SER A 281 7.48 -8.74 8.68
N LEU A 282 8.70 -9.26 8.86
CA LEU A 282 9.00 -10.25 9.89
C LEU A 282 8.81 -9.69 11.30
N LEU A 283 9.24 -8.44 11.53
CA LEU A 283 9.04 -7.75 12.81
C LEU A 283 7.56 -7.51 13.12
N LEU A 284 6.75 -7.16 12.12
CA LEU A 284 5.30 -6.99 12.27
C LEU A 284 4.60 -8.29 12.63
N ILE A 285 4.97 -9.41 11.99
CA ILE A 285 4.44 -10.73 12.36
C ILE A 285 4.90 -11.15 13.76
N ALA A 286 6.15 -10.89 14.13
CA ALA A 286 6.65 -11.14 15.48
C ALA A 286 5.89 -10.30 16.51
N ALA A 287 5.64 -9.02 16.24
CA ALA A 287 4.82 -8.15 17.07
C ALA A 287 3.39 -8.69 17.19
N ALA A 288 2.77 -9.12 16.08
CA ALA A 288 1.44 -9.70 16.08
C ALA A 288 1.38 -10.97 16.94
N GLN A 289 2.41 -11.82 16.89
CA GLN A 289 2.51 -13.00 17.77
C GLN A 289 2.55 -12.59 19.25
N GLU A 290 3.34 -11.56 19.60
CA GLU A 290 3.46 -11.09 20.97
C GLU A 290 2.17 -10.46 21.50
N VAL A 291 1.47 -9.67 20.67
CA VAL A 291 0.15 -9.15 21.01
C VAL A 291 -0.83 -10.32 21.20
N PHE A 292 -0.86 -11.28 20.28
CA PHE A 292 -1.74 -12.45 20.34
C PHE A 292 -1.54 -13.28 21.62
N ALA A 293 -0.29 -13.47 22.04
CA ALA A 293 0.05 -14.20 23.26
C ALA A 293 -0.47 -13.51 24.54
N ARG A 294 -0.64 -12.19 24.51
CA ARG A 294 -1.08 -11.36 25.64
C ARG A 294 -2.58 -11.08 25.65
N ILE A 295 -3.35 -11.56 24.66
CA ILE A 295 -4.81 -11.39 24.63
C ILE A 295 -5.43 -11.99 25.89
N SER A 296 -6.18 -11.16 26.63
CA SER A 296 -7.01 -11.55 27.77
C SER A 296 -8.48 -11.45 27.39
N LEU A 297 -9.31 -12.34 27.94
CA LEU A 297 -10.77 -12.34 27.74
C LEU A 297 -11.45 -11.20 28.54
N GLU A 298 -10.78 -10.62 29.53
CA GLU A 298 -11.33 -9.55 30.37
C GLU A 298 -11.50 -8.22 29.64
N ASN A 299 -10.71 -8.00 28.58
CA ASN A 299 -10.74 -6.78 27.78
C ASN A 299 -11.51 -6.98 26.46
N ASP A 300 -12.32 -8.04 26.36
CA ASP A 300 -13.11 -8.29 25.16
C ASP A 300 -14.11 -7.15 24.94
N GLY A 301 -14.11 -6.58 23.71
CA GLY A 301 -14.91 -5.42 23.34
C GLY A 301 -14.21 -4.06 23.47
N ASP A 302 -13.02 -3.97 24.06
CA ASP A 302 -12.19 -2.75 23.99
C ASP A 302 -11.63 -2.50 22.59
N TYR A 303 -11.31 -1.23 22.29
CA TYR A 303 -10.70 -0.86 21.01
C TYR A 303 -9.42 -1.64 20.75
N LEU A 304 -8.55 -1.75 21.77
CA LEU A 304 -7.35 -2.59 21.74
C LEU A 304 -7.52 -3.84 22.58
N THR A 305 -7.03 -4.96 22.06
CA THR A 305 -7.07 -6.27 22.73
C THR A 305 -6.16 -6.34 23.96
N VAL A 306 -5.10 -5.54 23.98
CA VAL A 306 -4.12 -5.50 25.07
C VAL A 306 -3.97 -4.04 25.57
N PRO A 307 -4.42 -3.72 26.80
CA PRO A 307 -4.42 -2.36 27.32
C PRO A 307 -3.06 -1.67 27.38
N ALA A 308 -1.97 -2.43 27.54
CA ALA A 308 -0.61 -1.90 27.61
C ALA A 308 -0.19 -1.12 26.34
N PHE A 309 -0.82 -1.40 25.20
CA PHE A 309 -0.52 -0.71 23.94
C PHE A 309 -1.35 0.56 23.71
N ARG A 310 -2.24 0.94 24.63
CA ARG A 310 -3.09 2.14 24.47
C ARG A 310 -2.28 3.42 24.24
N LEU A 311 -1.28 3.69 25.07
CA LEU A 311 -0.47 4.89 24.92
C LEU A 311 0.37 4.87 23.62
N PRO A 312 1.13 3.80 23.30
CA PRO A 312 1.84 3.72 22.02
C PRO A 312 0.93 3.90 20.81
N VAL A 313 -0.21 3.20 20.77
CA VAL A 313 -1.15 3.30 19.64
C VAL A 313 -1.80 4.67 19.56
N PHE A 314 -2.15 5.28 20.69
CA PHE A 314 -2.65 6.65 20.73
C PHE A 314 -1.64 7.64 20.15
N LEU A 315 -0.37 7.54 20.53
CA LEU A 315 0.68 8.45 20.03
C LEU A 315 0.93 8.24 18.53
N VAL A 316 1.04 7.00 18.08
CA VAL A 316 1.23 6.68 16.66
C VAL A 316 0.03 7.15 15.83
N MET A 317 -1.19 6.92 16.31
CA MET A 317 -2.40 7.36 15.61
C MET A 317 -2.54 8.89 15.60
N ALA A 318 -2.27 9.57 16.71
CA ALA A 318 -2.39 11.02 16.77
C ALA A 318 -1.27 11.73 16.00
N ILE A 319 -0.01 11.46 16.35
CA ILE A 319 1.15 12.14 15.77
C ILE A 319 1.39 11.65 14.34
N GLY A 320 1.26 10.35 14.08
CA GLY A 320 1.45 9.78 12.75
C GLY A 320 0.39 10.26 11.75
N THR A 321 -0.89 10.26 12.13
CA THR A 321 -1.95 10.79 11.25
C THR A 321 -1.83 12.30 11.07
N TRP A 322 -1.46 13.05 12.12
CA TRP A 322 -1.21 14.47 12.00
C TRP A 322 -0.07 14.76 11.01
N PHE A 323 1.08 14.10 11.18
CA PHE A 323 2.23 14.25 10.28
C PHE A 323 1.87 13.86 8.84
N TYR A 324 1.08 12.80 8.68
CA TYR A 324 0.57 12.40 7.37
C TYR A 324 -0.28 13.50 6.72
N LEU A 325 -1.28 14.02 7.45
CA LEU A 325 -2.22 15.00 6.91
C LEU A 325 -1.55 16.33 6.57
N ILE A 326 -0.61 16.81 7.37
CA ILE A 326 0.08 18.08 7.07
C ILE A 326 0.97 17.97 5.82
N ASN A 327 1.62 16.82 5.60
CA ASN A 327 2.39 16.57 4.38
C ASN A 327 1.47 16.35 3.18
N MET A 328 0.42 15.54 3.33
CA MET A 328 -0.57 15.31 2.26
C MET A 328 -1.17 16.61 1.72
N ASN A 329 -1.38 17.61 2.58
CA ASN A 329 -1.92 18.93 2.22
C ASN A 329 -0.85 20.00 1.95
N TRP A 330 0.42 19.60 1.75
CA TRP A 330 1.53 20.49 1.39
C TRP A 330 1.86 21.60 2.42
N LEU A 331 1.38 21.46 3.67
CA LEU A 331 1.48 22.52 4.68
C LEU A 331 2.91 22.73 5.18
N LEU A 332 3.70 21.66 5.32
CA LEU A 332 5.10 21.81 5.76
C LEU A 332 5.95 22.53 4.72
N VAL A 333 5.72 22.26 3.43
CA VAL A 333 6.44 22.92 2.34
C VAL A 333 6.07 24.40 2.27
N GLN A 334 4.79 24.76 2.44
CA GLN A 334 4.34 26.15 2.48
C GLN A 334 5.06 27.00 3.53
N LEU A 335 5.63 26.39 4.58
CA LEU A 335 6.42 27.14 5.57
C LEU A 335 7.73 27.71 5.01
N TYR A 336 8.20 27.20 3.87
CA TYR A 336 9.47 27.59 3.25
C TYR A 336 9.31 28.51 2.03
N TYR A 337 8.07 28.73 1.58
CA TYR A 337 7.75 29.63 0.47
C TYR A 337 7.16 30.95 0.99
N ASP A 338 7.74 32.06 0.55
CA ASP A 338 7.40 33.41 1.03
C ASP A 338 6.03 33.89 0.53
N ASP A 339 5.50 33.26 -0.53
CA ASP A 339 4.20 33.58 -1.13
C ASP A 339 3.00 33.14 -0.26
N PHE A 340 3.24 32.33 0.78
CA PHE A 340 2.19 31.80 1.64
C PHE A 340 2.16 32.47 3.03
N SER A 341 0.94 32.64 3.56
CA SER A 341 0.75 33.17 4.91
C SER A 341 1.22 32.17 5.98
N GLN A 342 2.40 32.41 6.52
CA GLN A 342 3.01 31.58 7.56
C GLN A 342 2.10 31.38 8.78
N THR A 343 1.45 32.45 9.24
CA THR A 343 0.52 32.39 10.37
C THR A 343 -0.65 31.45 10.09
N ARG A 344 -1.26 31.53 8.90
CA ARG A 344 -2.39 30.65 8.54
C ARG A 344 -1.94 29.19 8.49
N THR A 345 -0.78 28.92 7.90
CA THR A 345 -0.21 27.57 7.79
C THR A 345 0.07 26.97 9.17
N ILE A 346 0.72 27.71 10.07
CA ILE A 346 0.99 27.29 11.45
C ILE A 346 -0.33 27.00 12.20
N VAL A 347 -1.33 27.87 12.08
CA VAL A 347 -2.65 27.66 12.69
C VAL A 347 -3.31 26.39 12.16
N SER A 348 -3.27 26.14 10.85
CA SER A 348 -3.80 24.91 10.25
C SER A 348 -3.08 23.66 10.77
N ILE A 349 -1.75 23.68 10.87
CA ILE A 349 -0.95 22.59 11.44
C ILE A 349 -1.37 22.29 12.88
N CYS A 350 -1.54 23.33 13.70
CA CYS A 350 -1.99 23.20 15.10
C CYS A 350 -3.43 22.65 15.20
N ILE A 351 -4.34 23.12 14.36
CA ILE A 351 -5.72 22.61 14.31
C ILE A 351 -5.72 21.12 13.98
N TYR A 352 -4.97 20.69 12.95
CA TYR A 352 -4.86 19.27 12.61
C TYR A 352 -4.33 18.44 13.78
N LEU A 353 -3.34 18.93 14.52
CA LEU A 353 -2.80 18.24 15.69
C LEU A 353 -3.87 18.04 16.77
N VAL A 354 -4.60 19.10 17.11
CA VAL A 354 -5.68 19.06 18.12
C VAL A 354 -6.77 18.08 17.70
N VAL A 355 -7.20 18.13 16.43
CA VAL A 355 -8.21 17.20 15.89
C VAL A 355 -7.72 15.75 15.99
N CYS A 356 -6.49 15.47 15.55
CA CYS A 356 -5.92 14.12 15.61
C CYS A 356 -5.79 13.61 17.04
N LEU A 357 -5.37 14.45 18.00
CA LEU A 357 -5.31 14.12 19.42
C LEU A 357 -6.69 13.78 19.99
N VAL A 358 -7.69 14.62 19.71
CA VAL A 358 -9.07 14.43 20.21
C VAL A 358 -9.66 13.13 19.64
N VAL A 359 -9.64 12.95 18.32
CA VAL A 359 -10.19 11.75 17.67
C VAL A 359 -9.48 10.49 18.17
N SER A 360 -8.15 10.52 18.26
CA SER A 360 -7.36 9.40 18.75
C SER A 360 -7.69 9.03 20.20
N PHE A 361 -7.90 10.05 21.04
CA PHE A 361 -8.28 9.84 22.44
C PHE A 361 -9.67 9.20 22.55
N LEU A 362 -10.64 9.68 21.76
CA LEU A 362 -12.00 9.17 21.72
C LEU A 362 -12.04 7.68 21.33
N LEU A 363 -11.20 7.26 20.37
CA LEU A 363 -11.13 5.89 19.89
C LEU A 363 -10.40 4.94 20.86
N VAL A 364 -9.26 5.35 21.43
CA VAL A 364 -8.41 4.47 22.24
C VAL A 364 -8.89 4.34 23.69
N TYR A 365 -9.51 5.38 24.23
CA TYR A 365 -9.92 5.44 25.65
C TYR A 365 -11.45 5.55 25.88
N PRO A 366 -12.31 4.78 25.18
CA PRO A 366 -13.77 4.94 25.26
C PRO A 366 -14.33 4.64 26.66
N LYS A 367 -13.72 3.70 27.40
CA LYS A 367 -14.11 3.38 28.79
C LYS A 367 -13.80 4.52 29.77
N ALA A 368 -12.67 5.22 29.59
CA ALA A 368 -12.31 6.36 30.45
C ALA A 368 -13.32 7.50 30.26
N ILE A 369 -13.72 7.75 29.01
CA ILE A 369 -14.75 8.75 28.67
C ILE A 369 -16.09 8.36 29.27
N LYS A 370 -16.55 7.11 29.09
CA LYS A 370 -17.80 6.63 29.71
C LYS A 370 -17.77 6.79 31.22
N LYS A 371 -16.69 6.38 31.89
CA LYS A 371 -16.55 6.49 33.35
C LYS A 371 -16.60 7.95 33.82
N TRP A 372 -15.91 8.86 33.14
CA TRP A 372 -15.97 10.29 33.42
C TRP A 372 -17.38 10.86 33.21
N TRP A 373 -18.06 10.47 32.13
CA TRP A 373 -19.41 10.93 31.82
C TRP A 373 -20.45 10.44 32.82
N HIS A 374 -20.37 9.17 33.23
CA HIS A 374 -21.19 8.62 34.31
C HIS A 374 -20.92 9.33 35.63
N ALA A 375 -19.66 9.53 36.01
CA ALA A 375 -19.31 10.26 37.23
C ALA A 375 -19.89 11.69 37.24
N ARG A 376 -19.85 12.39 36.11
CA ARG A 376 -20.42 13.73 35.96
C ARG A 376 -21.96 13.74 36.06
N ARG A 377 -22.65 12.75 35.48
CA ARG A 377 -24.10 12.58 35.65
C ARG A 377 -24.47 12.30 37.11
N PHE A 378 -23.73 11.44 37.80
CA PHE A 378 -23.94 11.14 39.22
C PHE A 378 -23.71 12.37 40.13
N MET A 379 -22.73 13.22 39.81
CA MET A 379 -22.50 14.47 40.55
C MET A 379 -23.64 15.48 40.32
N ASN A 380 -24.09 15.65 39.08
CA ASN A 380 -25.18 16.57 38.75
C ASN A 380 -26.55 16.12 39.31
N SER A 381 -26.77 14.83 39.54
CA SER A 381 -28.01 14.34 40.17
C SER A 381 -28.05 14.51 41.69
N ARG A 382 -26.91 14.75 42.35
CA ARG A 382 -26.82 15.02 43.79
C ARG A 382 -26.96 16.50 44.16
N THR A 383 -26.80 17.40 43.20
CA THR A 383 -26.95 18.86 43.40
C THR A 383 -28.39 19.35 43.21
N VAL A 384 -29.33 18.46 42.90
CA VAL A 384 -30.76 18.77 42.65
C VAL A 384 -31.68 18.10 43.71
N SER A 385 -31.09 17.50 44.75
CA SER A 385 -31.79 17.01 45.95
C SER A 385 -31.34 17.82 47.15
#